data_AF-A0A1M4RWE0-F1
#
_entry.id   AF-A0A1M4RWE0-F1
#
_cell.length_a   1.000
_cell.length_b   1.000
_cell.length_c   1.000
_cell.angle_alpha   90.00
_cell.angle_beta   90.00
_cell.angle_gamma   90.00
#
_symmetry.space_group_name_H-M   'P 1'
#
loop_
_entity.id
_entity.type
_entity.pdbx_description
1 polymer ?
#
loop_
_entity_poly.entity_id
_entity_poly.type
_entity_poly.pdbx_seq_one_letter_code
_entity_poly.pdbx_strand_id
1 'polypeptide(L)'
;MSASAEPASVEFPDYVHLHEAPEFDQWSCHFDVGEPRTAESVAELGHEPNGYFWAGVVQRLVDLGELPEVEADPEGDTFIAYGSRPLMERLARTLVPYLTDPNALTALVTAADADGFDFDD
;
A
#
# COMPACT_ATOMS: atom_id res chain seq x y z
N MET A 1 18.69 -29.86 -13.71
CA MET A 1 17.29 -29.46 -13.53
C MET A 1 17.27 -28.60 -12.27
N SER A 2 17.31 -27.28 -12.41
CA SER A 2 17.15 -26.39 -11.26
C SER A 2 15.69 -26.44 -10.87
N ALA A 3 15.40 -26.88 -9.65
CA ALA A 3 14.13 -26.60 -9.02
C ALA A 3 14.10 -25.08 -8.80
N SER A 4 13.34 -24.35 -9.62
CA SER A 4 12.90 -23.02 -9.24
C SER A 4 12.06 -23.20 -7.98
N ALA A 5 12.53 -22.65 -6.86
CA ALA A 5 11.69 -22.52 -5.68
C ALA A 5 10.47 -21.69 -6.12
N GLU A 6 9.28 -22.29 -6.03
CA GLU A 6 8.04 -21.53 -6.11
C GLU A 6 8.15 -20.43 -5.03
N PRO A 7 7.99 -19.14 -5.37
CA PRO A 7 8.03 -18.11 -4.36
C PRO A 7 6.95 -18.45 -3.33
N ALA A 8 7.32 -18.44 -2.05
CA ALA A 8 6.36 -18.64 -0.97
C ALA A 8 5.16 -17.74 -1.24
N SER A 9 3.96 -18.32 -1.27
CA SER A 9 2.72 -17.55 -1.34
C SER A 9 2.78 -16.51 -0.24
N VAL A 10 2.94 -15.24 -0.61
CA VAL A 10 2.85 -14.16 0.36
C VAL A 10 1.39 -14.13 0.77
N GLU A 11 1.11 -14.64 1.97
CA GLU A 11 -0.20 -14.52 2.57
C GLU A 11 -0.40 -13.04 2.93
N PHE A 12 -1.38 -12.42 2.27
CA PHE A 12 -1.80 -11.07 2.59
C PHE A 12 -2.61 -11.08 3.88
N PRO A 13 -2.61 -9.99 4.67
CA PRO A 13 -3.61 -9.81 5.71
C PRO A 13 -5.02 -9.98 5.13
N ASP A 14 -5.95 -10.55 5.91
CA ASP A 14 -7.30 -10.87 5.43
C ASP A 14 -8.09 -9.66 4.91
N TYR A 15 -7.70 -8.45 5.33
CA TYR A 15 -8.28 -7.17 4.93
C TYR A 15 -7.68 -6.57 3.64
N VAL A 16 -6.63 -7.18 3.08
CA VAL A 16 -6.06 -6.76 1.78
C VAL A 16 -6.70 -7.59 0.68
N HIS A 17 -7.46 -6.92 -0.16
CA HIS A 17 -8.30 -7.58 -1.15
C HIS A 17 -7.81 -7.31 -2.59
N LEU A 18 -7.60 -8.40 -3.34
CA LEU A 18 -7.34 -8.38 -4.77
C LEU A 18 -8.56 -8.89 -5.51
N HIS A 19 -9.14 -8.08 -6.40
CA HIS A 19 -10.27 -8.50 -7.24
C HIS A 19 -10.12 -8.06 -8.68
N GLU A 20 -10.76 -8.81 -9.57
CA GLU A 20 -10.92 -8.40 -10.96
C GLU A 20 -12.00 -7.30 -11.04
N ALA A 21 -11.69 -6.22 -11.75
CA ALA A 21 -12.58 -5.11 -12.08
C ALA A 21 -12.91 -5.19 -13.59
N PRO A 22 -13.87 -6.07 -13.99
CA PRO A 22 -14.11 -6.39 -15.40
C PRO A 22 -14.65 -5.20 -16.20
N GLU A 23 -15.23 -4.21 -15.53
CA GLU A 23 -15.72 -2.97 -16.13
C GLU A 23 -14.59 -2.13 -16.74
N PHE A 24 -13.36 -2.31 -16.24
CA PHE A 24 -12.16 -1.57 -16.64
C PHE A 24 -11.08 -2.45 -17.27
N ASP A 25 -11.32 -3.76 -17.44
CA ASP A 25 -10.31 -4.76 -17.86
C ASP A 25 -9.05 -4.73 -16.97
N GLN A 26 -9.25 -4.54 -15.67
CA GLN A 26 -8.19 -4.33 -14.68
C GLN A 26 -8.38 -5.23 -13.45
N TRP A 27 -7.37 -5.23 -12.60
CA TRP A 27 -7.41 -5.73 -11.23
C TRP A 27 -7.29 -4.55 -10.29
N SER A 28 -7.80 -4.72 -9.09
CA SER A 28 -7.68 -3.74 -8.02
C SER A 28 -7.04 -4.35 -6.78
N CYS A 29 -6.41 -3.49 -6.00
CA CYS A 29 -5.92 -3.76 -4.65
C CYS A 29 -6.55 -2.73 -3.73
N HIS A 30 -7.26 -3.18 -2.68
CA HIS A 30 -7.92 -2.27 -1.75
C HIS A 30 -7.96 -2.84 -0.33
N PHE A 31 -8.14 -1.95 0.64
CA PHE A 31 -8.36 -2.25 2.05
C PHE A 31 -9.03 -1.04 2.73
N ASP A 32 -9.85 -1.31 3.75
CA ASP A 32 -10.40 -0.26 4.60
C ASP A 32 -9.32 0.26 5.56
N VAL A 33 -9.19 1.58 5.67
CA VAL A 33 -8.03 2.21 6.34
C VAL A 33 -8.01 2.06 7.85
N GLY A 34 -9.13 1.61 8.44
CA GLY A 34 -9.23 1.26 9.87
C GLY A 34 -8.82 -0.18 10.21
N GLU A 35 -8.65 -1.07 9.22
CA GLU A 35 -8.26 -2.48 9.44
C GLU A 35 -6.74 -2.67 9.72
N PRO A 36 -5.81 -1.92 9.08
CA PRO A 36 -4.39 -2.04 9.34
C PRO A 36 -4.04 -1.82 10.81
N ARG A 37 -3.09 -2.63 11.33
CA ARG A 37 -2.61 -2.49 12.72
C ARG A 37 -1.90 -1.15 12.96
N THR A 38 -1.47 -0.52 11.89
CA THR A 38 -0.73 0.74 11.91
C THR A 38 -1.64 1.96 11.81
N ALA A 39 -2.98 1.79 11.72
CA ALA A 39 -3.92 2.91 11.66
C ALA A 39 -3.76 3.90 12.83
N GLU A 40 -3.59 3.40 14.06
CA GLU A 40 -3.31 4.27 15.22
C GLU A 40 -1.96 4.97 15.08
N SER A 41 -0.94 4.28 14.54
CA SER A 41 0.40 4.84 14.35
C SER A 41 0.41 5.98 13.32
N VAL A 42 -0.42 5.94 12.27
CA VAL A 42 -0.58 7.04 11.32
C VAL A 42 -1.00 8.32 12.06
N ALA A 43 -2.02 8.22 12.92
CA ALA A 43 -2.50 9.35 13.72
C ALA A 43 -1.45 9.84 14.74
N GLU A 44 -0.71 8.94 15.39
CA GLU A 44 0.37 9.29 16.31
C GLU A 44 1.53 10.03 15.62
N LEU A 45 1.73 9.79 14.32
CA LEU A 45 2.71 10.49 13.49
C LEU A 45 2.21 11.85 12.98
N GLY A 46 0.95 12.20 13.25
CA GLY A 46 0.36 13.49 12.89
C GLY A 46 -0.40 13.52 11.57
N HIS A 47 -0.62 12.35 10.96
CA HIS A 47 -1.35 12.20 9.69
C HIS A 47 -2.78 11.69 9.92
N GLU A 48 -3.69 11.98 8.98
CA GLU A 48 -5.02 11.38 8.97
C GLU A 48 -4.96 9.94 8.41
N PRO A 49 -5.46 8.93 9.15
CA PRO A 49 -5.51 7.55 8.66
C PRO A 49 -6.64 7.38 7.64
N ASN A 50 -6.46 7.95 6.44
CA ASN A 50 -7.43 7.94 5.33
C ASN A 50 -6.83 7.28 4.07
N GLY A 51 -7.64 7.08 3.02
CA GLY A 51 -7.15 6.45 1.79
C GLY A 51 -6.09 7.29 1.06
N TYR A 52 -6.14 8.62 1.21
CA TYR A 52 -5.21 9.56 0.58
C TYR A 52 -3.81 9.42 1.19
N PHE A 53 -3.69 9.30 2.52
CA PHE A 53 -2.44 8.96 3.20
C PHE A 53 -1.78 7.72 2.60
N TRP A 54 -2.56 6.64 2.41
CA TRP A 54 -2.06 5.40 1.84
C TRP A 54 -1.69 5.53 0.35
N ALA A 55 -2.37 6.39 -0.40
CA ALA A 55 -1.93 6.77 -1.75
C ALA A 55 -0.61 7.54 -1.72
N GLY A 56 -0.42 8.45 -0.76
CA GLY A 56 0.85 9.12 -0.48
C GLY A 56 1.98 8.13 -0.15
N VAL A 57 1.71 7.09 0.65
CA VAL A 57 2.66 5.99 0.92
C VAL A 57 3.04 5.28 -0.38
N VAL A 58 2.08 4.97 -1.25
CA VAL A 58 2.37 4.36 -2.56
C VAL A 58 3.23 5.28 -3.42
N GLN A 59 2.87 6.57 -3.52
CA GLN A 59 3.66 7.55 -4.28
C GLN A 59 5.09 7.65 -3.75
N ARG A 60 5.26 7.68 -2.43
CA ARG A 60 6.58 7.70 -1.80
C ARG A 60 7.43 6.48 -2.18
N LEU A 61 6.83 5.30 -2.22
CA LEU A 61 7.50 4.07 -2.63
C LEU A 61 7.85 4.07 -4.14
N VAL A 62 7.05 4.72 -4.97
CA VAL A 62 7.37 4.96 -6.39
C VAL A 62 8.58 5.88 -6.53
N ASP A 63 8.62 7.00 -5.79
CA ASP A 63 9.73 7.95 -5.81
C ASP A 63 11.06 7.32 -5.34
N LEU A 64 10.98 6.36 -4.40
CA LEU A 64 12.12 5.58 -3.93
C LEU A 64 12.53 4.46 -4.90
N GLY A 65 11.73 4.18 -5.93
CA GLY A 65 11.99 3.13 -6.93
C GLY A 65 11.60 1.71 -6.49
N GLU A 66 10.88 1.57 -5.37
CA GLU A 66 10.44 0.28 -4.82
C GLU A 66 9.21 -0.26 -5.56
N LEU A 67 8.38 0.64 -6.10
CA LEU A 67 7.21 0.33 -6.92
C LEU A 67 7.28 1.05 -8.28
N PRO A 68 6.77 0.44 -9.37
CA PRO A 68 6.45 1.20 -10.57
C PRO A 68 5.24 2.10 -10.30
N GLU A 69 4.97 3.06 -11.19
CA GLU A 69 3.78 3.91 -11.12
C GLU A 69 2.49 3.08 -11.02
N VAL A 70 1.60 3.51 -10.12
CA VAL A 70 0.33 2.85 -9.77
C VAL A 70 -0.76 3.90 -9.81
N GLU A 71 -1.89 3.57 -10.44
CA GLU A 71 -3.08 4.41 -10.46
C GLU A 71 -3.89 4.16 -9.18
N ALA A 72 -3.74 5.04 -8.19
CA ALA A 72 -4.56 5.03 -6.98
C ALA A 72 -5.79 5.92 -7.18
N ASP A 73 -6.93 5.50 -6.63
CA ASP A 73 -8.21 6.22 -6.65
C ASP A 73 -8.80 6.24 -5.23
N PRO A 74 -8.08 6.78 -4.24
CA PRO A 74 -8.43 6.61 -2.83
C PRO A 74 -9.74 7.33 -2.45
N GLU A 75 -10.46 6.73 -1.51
CA GLU A 75 -11.59 7.34 -0.82
C GLU A 75 -11.20 7.61 0.64
N GLY A 76 -11.94 8.47 1.35
CA GLY A 76 -11.62 8.83 2.75
C GLY A 76 -11.40 7.60 3.64
N ASP A 77 -12.30 6.62 3.58
CA ASP A 77 -12.26 5.43 4.45
C ASP A 77 -11.59 4.20 3.79
N THR A 78 -11.16 4.28 2.53
CA THR A 78 -10.69 3.12 1.77
C THR A 78 -9.55 3.51 0.84
N PHE A 79 -8.43 2.79 0.92
CA PHE A 79 -7.43 2.83 -0.15
C PHE A 79 -7.86 1.89 -1.27
N ILE A 80 -7.79 2.36 -2.52
CA ILE A 80 -7.96 1.51 -3.70
C ILE A 80 -6.99 1.96 -4.80
N ALA A 81 -6.46 0.98 -5.52
CA ALA A 81 -5.66 1.19 -6.71
C ALA A 81 -6.01 0.17 -7.77
N TYR A 82 -5.71 0.51 -9.03
CA TYR A 82 -6.03 -0.28 -10.20
C TYR A 82 -4.81 -0.56 -11.07
N GLY A 83 -4.85 -1.67 -11.81
CA GLY A 83 -3.84 -2.00 -12.80
C GLY A 83 -3.86 -3.47 -13.22
N SER A 84 -2.77 -3.94 -13.82
CA SER A 84 -2.65 -5.37 -14.15
C SER A 84 -2.58 -6.22 -12.88
N ARG A 85 -3.04 -7.48 -12.95
CA ARG A 85 -2.94 -8.42 -11.82
C ARG A 85 -1.52 -8.51 -11.22
N PRO A 86 -0.43 -8.67 -12.01
CA PRO A 86 0.92 -8.73 -11.45
C PRO A 86 1.33 -7.44 -10.73
N LEU A 87 0.84 -6.28 -11.20
CA LEU A 87 1.09 -4.99 -10.56
C LEU A 87 0.37 -4.90 -9.21
N MET A 88 -0.92 -5.26 -9.16
CA MET A 88 -1.70 -5.24 -7.91
C MET A 88 -1.18 -6.24 -6.88
N GLU A 89 -0.76 -7.43 -7.32
CA GLU A 89 -0.09 -8.38 -6.42
C GLU A 89 1.25 -7.84 -5.90
N ARG A 90 2.03 -7.12 -6.73
CA ARG A 90 3.28 -6.49 -6.29
C ARG A 90 3.01 -5.35 -5.31
N LEU A 91 2.02 -4.51 -5.60
CA LEU A 91 1.57 -3.43 -4.73
C LEU A 91 1.19 -3.97 -3.34
N ALA A 92 0.28 -4.94 -3.30
CA ALA A 92 -0.14 -5.58 -2.06
C ALA A 92 1.05 -6.10 -1.25
N ARG A 93 1.96 -6.87 -1.87
CA ARG A 93 3.16 -7.40 -1.17
C ARG A 93 4.06 -6.31 -0.64
N THR A 94 4.19 -5.20 -1.36
CA THR A 94 5.06 -4.08 -0.96
C THR A 94 4.44 -3.27 0.18
N LEU A 95 3.10 -3.20 0.24
CA LEU A 95 2.38 -2.50 1.31
C LEU A 95 2.32 -3.28 2.62
N VAL A 96 2.32 -4.62 2.59
CA VAL A 96 2.15 -5.47 3.79
C VAL A 96 3.04 -5.05 4.98
N PRO A 97 4.35 -4.78 4.83
CA PRO A 97 5.18 -4.34 5.96
C PRO A 97 4.65 -3.08 6.64
N TYR A 98 4.20 -2.09 5.87
CA TYR A 98 3.69 -0.82 6.38
C TYR A 98 2.29 -0.92 6.99
N LEU A 99 1.48 -1.89 6.53
CA LEU A 99 0.16 -2.18 7.09
C LEU A 99 0.22 -2.97 8.41
N THR A 100 1.34 -3.65 8.68
CA THR A 100 1.44 -4.64 9.76
C THR A 100 2.50 -4.36 10.82
N ASP A 101 3.55 -3.61 10.49
CA ASP A 101 4.64 -3.25 11.40
C ASP A 101 4.69 -1.72 11.62
N PRO A 102 4.27 -1.24 12.82
CA PRO A 102 4.36 0.17 13.18
C PRO A 102 5.76 0.77 13.05
N ASN A 103 6.82 -0.01 13.26
CA ASN A 103 8.20 0.48 13.15
C ASN A 103 8.57 0.76 11.70
N ALA A 104 8.17 -0.12 10.78
CA ALA A 104 8.37 0.07 9.34
C ALA A 104 7.63 1.32 8.84
N LEU A 105 6.38 1.51 9.26
CA LEU A 105 5.61 2.72 8.91
C LEU A 105 6.27 3.98 9.48
N THR A 106 6.60 3.98 10.77
CA THR A 106 7.24 5.13 11.45
C THR A 106 8.53 5.53 10.76
N ALA A 107 9.37 4.56 10.41
CA ALA A 107 10.63 4.82 9.72
C ALA A 107 10.42 5.45 8.33
N LEU A 108 9.43 4.97 7.57
CA LEU A 108 9.09 5.53 6.25
C LEU A 108 8.61 6.98 6.38
N VAL A 109 7.63 7.23 7.26
CA VAL A 109 7.02 8.55 7.46
C VAL A 109 8.05 9.55 7.97
N THR A 110 8.83 9.20 8.99
CA THR A 110 9.88 10.09 9.53
C THR A 110 10.93 10.45 8.47
N ALA A 111 11.28 9.51 7.59
CA ALA A 111 12.21 9.79 6.49
C ALA A 111 11.57 10.68 5.41
N ALA A 112 10.29 10.47 5.11
CA ALA A 112 9.53 11.28 4.17
C ALA A 112 9.37 12.73 4.66
N ASP A 113 9.03 12.93 5.95
CA ASP A 113 8.99 14.24 6.60
C ASP A 113 10.34 14.96 6.53
N ALA A 114 11.43 14.24 6.81
CA ALA A 114 12.78 14.81 6.75
C ALA A 114 13.16 15.28 5.32
N ASP A 115 12.58 14.66 4.29
CA ASP A 115 12.72 15.04 2.89
C ASP A 115 11.69 16.11 2.44
N GLY A 116 10.73 16.48 3.31
CA GLY A 116 9.67 17.44 3.00
C GLY A 116 8.61 16.90 2.05
N PHE A 117 8.39 15.58 2.06
CA PHE A 117 7.32 14.92 1.30
C PHE A 117 5.96 15.16 1.97
N ASP A 118 4.93 15.40 1.17
CA ASP A 118 3.55 15.57 1.63
C ASP A 118 2.74 14.33 1.27
N PHE A 119 2.00 13.77 2.22
CA PHE A 119 1.21 12.54 2.01
C PHE A 119 -0.21 12.82 1.47
N ASP A 120 -0.56 14.10 1.26
CA ASP A 120 -1.85 14.57 0.75
C ASP A 120 -3.07 14.10 1.59
N ASP A 121 -2.85 13.87 2.90
CA ASP A 121 -3.85 13.39 3.86
C ASP A 121 -4.65 14.50 4.58
#